data_AF-A0A7L2VYV9-F1
#
_entry.id   AF-A0A7L2VYV9-F1
#
_cell.length_a   1.000
_cell.length_b   1.000
_cell.length_c   1.000
_cell.angle_alpha   90.00
_cell.angle_beta   90.00
_cell.angle_gamma   90.00
#
_symmetry.space_group_name_H-M   'P 1'
#
loop_
_entity.id
_entity.type
_entity.pdbx_description
1 polymer ?
#
loop_
_entity_poly.entity_id
_entity_poly.type
_entity_poly.pdbx_seq_one_letter_code
_entity_poly.pdbx_strand_id
1 'polypeptide(L)'
;SLFDSPAERYLKARLSVQCFTVTQLGKIFFFCRYVVHSYNFFLFPSTLGVTDVEFTLSASSIQFLSHYGFDYNKFLKDGIPYMNEVQEKILSQHLSAGNWKVNSGLDRDVLKKAIDEVTCWIAAAEEEETMILQDLNDNQMLEVQLVLRQALQNVWTQPLGDKKVMVKKVSPQHRQLLENSRYDYCQKELILLSARGFTNLFHTLVKAKKPLVGHNMLMDLMHLHDKFYKPLPESYQEFKSNVHNLFPVIIDTKTVTKSVWKKCPFPRVSNLSEVYAVLCSSNLNPKDSACPVIALASDCSRYAETKSPHEAGYDAFLCGSVLLKSAHLLLCRSTADAVEAGPSFSKYLAVLAEHLNKVNFIRGGVSSINFSGEDAPCQHPPLLVVHVRGWPGMNERQIYQEFKALCRFDVRRLSKNQFILLSNKFKHIRLVVRDYKHHPHLRISLYRYWRHSPHVNCLLQVSGIVALWSVLAFVLGGAPRCSF
;
A
#
# COMPACT_ATOMS: atom_id res chain seq x y z
N SER A 1 -4.54 -10.97 12.24
CA SER A 1 -5.44 -11.94 12.86
C SER A 1 -6.89 -11.62 12.53
N LEU A 2 -7.76 -12.61 12.29
CA LEU A 2 -9.21 -12.46 12.13
C LEU A 2 -9.85 -11.74 13.33
N PHE A 3 -9.19 -11.79 14.48
CA PHE A 3 -9.60 -11.07 15.68
C PHE A 3 -9.25 -9.58 15.67
N ASP A 4 -8.44 -9.11 14.73
CA ASP A 4 -8.06 -7.70 14.66
C ASP A 4 -9.21 -6.87 14.07
N SER A 5 -9.54 -5.77 14.72
CA SER A 5 -10.36 -4.71 14.14
C SER A 5 -9.65 -4.04 12.95
N PRO A 6 -10.36 -3.31 12.08
CA PRO A 6 -9.73 -2.52 11.02
C PRO A 6 -8.66 -1.55 11.55
N ALA A 7 -8.94 -0.85 12.66
CA ALA A 7 -8.01 0.07 13.29
C ALA A 7 -6.74 -0.64 13.83
N GLU A 8 -6.91 -1.78 14.51
CA GLU A 8 -5.76 -2.57 14.99
C GLU A 8 -4.91 -3.11 13.83
N ARG A 9 -5.56 -3.50 12.74
CA ARG A 9 -4.86 -3.96 11.53
C ARG A 9 -4.10 -2.84 10.86
N TYR A 10 -4.72 -1.67 10.78
CA TYR A 10 -4.10 -0.46 10.27
C TYR A 10 -2.83 -0.12 11.06
N LEU A 11 -2.89 -0.11 12.39
CA LEU A 11 -1.71 0.17 13.23
C LEU A 11 -0.57 -0.83 13.00
N LYS A 12 -0.89 -2.12 12.87
CA LYS A 12 0.11 -3.15 12.53
C LYS A 12 0.70 -2.94 11.13
N ALA A 13 -0.14 -2.64 10.15
CA ALA A 13 0.29 -2.39 8.78
C ALA A 13 1.10 -1.10 8.66
N ARG A 14 0.77 -0.06 9.45
CA ARG A 14 1.49 1.21 9.51
C ARG A 14 2.95 1.01 9.88
N LEU A 15 3.22 0.22 10.93
CA LEU A 15 4.59 -0.12 11.33
C LEU A 15 5.36 -0.79 10.19
N SER A 16 4.70 -1.69 9.45
CA SER A 16 5.31 -2.32 8.27
C SER A 16 5.57 -1.29 7.16
N VAL A 17 4.59 -0.48 6.78
CA VAL A 17 4.70 0.50 5.68
C VAL A 17 5.79 1.53 5.94
N GLN A 18 6.00 1.91 7.20
CA GLN A 18 7.09 2.82 7.57
C GLN A 18 8.47 2.21 7.32
N CYS A 19 8.64 0.90 7.54
CA CYS A 19 9.92 0.21 7.32
C CYS A 19 10.18 -0.19 5.86
N PHE A 20 9.15 -0.43 5.05
CA PHE A 20 9.30 -0.89 3.67
C PHE A 20 9.13 0.25 2.67
N THR A 21 9.88 0.16 1.57
CA THR A 21 9.83 1.12 0.46
C THR A 21 8.98 0.62 -0.71
N VAL A 22 8.64 1.51 -1.63
CA VAL A 22 7.98 1.18 -2.91
C VAL A 22 9.04 1.13 -3.98
N THR A 23 9.28 -0.04 -4.56
CA THR A 23 10.35 -0.24 -5.56
C THR A 23 9.88 0.02 -6.99
N GLN A 24 8.59 -0.23 -7.27
CA GLN A 24 7.98 -0.03 -8.57
C GLN A 24 6.51 0.36 -8.41
N LEU A 25 6.06 1.37 -9.17
CA LEU A 25 4.64 1.68 -9.34
C LEU A 25 4.22 1.47 -10.79
N GLY A 26 3.17 0.67 -10.96
CA GLY A 26 2.48 0.46 -12.21
C GLY A 26 1.30 1.39 -12.32
N LYS A 27 1.17 2.08 -13.45
CA LYS A 27 0.05 2.99 -13.66
C LYS A 27 -0.49 2.87 -15.06
N ILE A 28 -1.82 2.90 -15.14
CA ILE A 28 -2.53 2.88 -16.40
C ILE A 28 -3.44 4.08 -16.56
N PHE A 29 -3.46 4.57 -17.79
CA PHE A 29 -4.41 5.55 -18.26
C PHE A 29 -5.27 4.93 -19.36
N PHE A 30 -6.59 5.01 -19.18
CA PHE A 30 -7.56 4.69 -20.21
C PHE A 30 -7.95 5.99 -20.93
N PHE A 31 -7.61 6.08 -22.21
CA PHE A 31 -7.99 7.18 -23.11
C PHE A 31 -9.06 6.72 -24.10
N CYS A 32 -9.82 7.67 -24.65
CA CYS A 32 -10.72 7.56 -25.82
C CYS A 32 -11.09 6.12 -26.23
N ARG A 33 -12.23 5.59 -25.73
CA ARG A 33 -12.69 4.19 -25.98
C ARG A 33 -11.73 3.11 -25.45
N TYR A 34 -11.17 3.31 -24.26
CA TYR A 34 -10.36 2.32 -23.52
C TYR A 34 -9.05 1.92 -24.20
N VAL A 35 -8.41 2.86 -24.90
CA VAL A 35 -7.00 2.76 -25.30
C VAL A 35 -6.13 2.89 -24.05
N VAL A 36 -5.30 1.88 -23.79
CA VAL A 36 -4.52 1.74 -22.57
C VAL A 36 -3.07 2.08 -22.82
N HIS A 37 -2.57 3.05 -22.04
CA HIS A 37 -1.14 3.26 -21.83
C HIS A 37 -0.76 2.79 -20.42
N SER A 38 0.25 1.94 -20.33
CA SER A 38 0.76 1.37 -19.09
C SER A 38 2.22 1.72 -18.88
N TYR A 39 2.51 2.25 -17.70
CA TYR A 39 3.83 2.74 -17.33
C TYR A 39 4.32 2.00 -16.09
N ASN A 40 5.62 1.72 -16.06
CA ASN A 40 6.33 1.24 -14.88
C ASN A 40 7.32 2.31 -14.43
N PHE A 41 7.11 2.82 -13.22
CA PHE A 41 8.02 3.75 -12.59
C PHE A 41 8.83 2.98 -11.55
N PHE A 42 10.13 2.87 -11.77
CA PHE A 42 11.06 2.37 -10.74
C PHE A 42 11.39 3.53 -9.82
N LEU A 43 11.26 3.32 -8.52
CA LEU A 43 11.28 4.40 -7.54
C LEU A 43 12.35 4.15 -6.50
N PHE A 44 13.07 5.19 -6.10
CA PHE A 44 14.02 5.13 -5.01
C PHE A 44 13.81 6.34 -4.09
N PRO A 45 13.91 6.22 -2.76
CA PRO A 45 13.81 7.38 -1.88
C PRO A 45 14.83 8.46 -2.27
N SER A 46 14.42 9.73 -2.26
CA SER A 46 15.34 10.83 -2.57
C SER A 46 16.55 10.82 -1.62
N THR A 47 17.75 10.80 -2.19
CA THR A 47 19.04 10.95 -1.48
C THR A 47 19.46 12.41 -1.34
N LEU A 48 18.77 13.32 -2.05
CA LEU A 48 19.01 14.75 -1.97
C LEU A 48 18.37 15.33 -0.71
N GLY A 49 19.20 15.82 0.21
CA GLY A 49 18.77 16.42 1.47
C GLY A 49 19.58 15.93 2.68
N VAL A 50 19.17 16.35 3.87
CA VAL A 50 19.89 16.03 5.12
C VAL A 50 19.50 14.66 5.67
N THR A 51 18.29 14.19 5.37
CA THR A 51 17.74 12.96 5.95
C THR A 51 18.09 11.78 5.05
N ASP A 52 18.93 10.87 5.56
CA ASP A 52 19.15 9.58 4.92
C ASP A 52 17.95 8.65 5.20
N VAL A 53 17.41 8.03 4.16
CA VAL A 53 16.20 7.20 4.26
C VAL A 53 16.60 5.74 4.33
N GLU A 54 16.52 5.18 5.53
CA GLU A 54 16.70 3.75 5.74
C GLU A 54 15.40 2.98 5.46
N PHE A 55 15.51 1.85 4.75
CA PHE A 55 14.38 0.94 4.53
C PHE A 55 14.84 -0.53 4.59
N THR A 56 13.87 -1.39 4.89
CA THR A 56 14.08 -2.83 5.01
C THR A 56 13.72 -3.55 3.72
N LEU A 57 14.43 -4.63 3.41
CA LEU A 57 14.08 -5.58 2.37
C LEU A 57 13.81 -6.97 2.96
N SER A 58 12.77 -7.63 2.47
CA SER A 58 12.46 -9.02 2.84
C SER A 58 13.10 -9.97 1.85
N ALA A 59 13.90 -10.93 2.32
CA ALA A 59 14.56 -11.93 1.49
C ALA A 59 13.56 -12.70 0.60
N SER A 60 12.41 -13.09 1.16
CA SER A 60 11.35 -13.77 0.41
C SER A 60 10.73 -12.92 -0.69
N SER A 61 10.55 -11.61 -0.44
CA SER A 61 10.02 -10.67 -1.43
C SER A 61 11.03 -10.40 -2.54
N ILE A 62 12.32 -10.28 -2.19
CA ILE A 62 13.40 -10.17 -3.18
C ILE A 62 13.41 -11.43 -4.06
N GLN A 63 13.48 -12.62 -3.47
CA GLN A 63 13.51 -13.87 -4.25
C GLN A 63 12.30 -14.00 -5.18
N PHE A 64 11.11 -13.60 -4.70
CA PHE A 64 9.90 -13.57 -5.51
C PHE A 64 10.02 -12.60 -6.69
N LEU A 65 10.47 -11.36 -6.45
CA LEU A 65 10.64 -10.36 -7.51
C LEU A 65 11.72 -10.79 -8.53
N SER A 66 12.83 -11.37 -8.08
CA SER A 66 13.85 -11.95 -8.97
C SER A 66 13.29 -13.05 -9.85
N HIS A 67 12.42 -13.92 -9.32
CA HIS A 67 11.78 -14.98 -10.09
C HIS A 67 10.92 -14.44 -11.25
N TYR A 68 10.33 -13.26 -11.07
CA TYR A 68 9.53 -12.58 -12.11
C TYR A 68 10.34 -11.55 -12.91
N GLY A 69 11.67 -11.58 -12.85
CA GLY A 69 12.54 -10.76 -13.69
C GLY A 69 12.60 -9.28 -13.31
N PHE A 70 12.39 -8.95 -12.03
CA PHE A 70 12.51 -7.58 -11.54
C PHE A 70 13.92 -7.02 -11.78
N ASP A 71 14.01 -5.83 -12.39
CA ASP A 71 15.27 -5.16 -12.66
C ASP A 71 15.71 -4.31 -11.45
N TYR A 72 16.61 -4.87 -10.64
CA TYR A 72 17.16 -4.19 -9.48
C TYR A 72 18.08 -3.02 -9.85
N ASN A 73 18.67 -2.98 -11.04
CA ASN A 73 19.49 -1.84 -11.45
C ASN A 73 18.61 -0.61 -11.69
N LYS A 74 17.46 -0.79 -12.37
CA LYS A 74 16.48 0.29 -12.55
C LYS A 74 15.92 0.82 -11.24
N PHE A 75 15.82 -0.03 -10.22
CA PHE A 75 15.40 0.37 -8.88
C PHE A 75 16.51 1.10 -8.10
N LEU A 76 17.70 0.49 -8.01
CA LEU A 76 18.78 0.95 -7.11
C LEU A 76 19.66 2.04 -7.70
N LYS A 77 19.85 2.05 -9.02
CA LYS A 77 20.73 3.01 -9.72
C LYS A 77 19.92 4.11 -10.39
N ASP A 78 18.88 3.73 -11.12
CA ASP A 78 18.11 4.63 -11.99
C ASP A 78 16.73 4.98 -11.42
N GLY A 79 16.50 4.67 -10.14
CA GLY A 79 15.19 4.85 -9.51
C GLY A 79 14.82 6.32 -9.43
N ILE A 80 13.60 6.65 -9.83
CA ILE A 80 13.07 8.02 -9.79
C ILE A 80 12.94 8.42 -8.31
N PRO A 81 13.51 9.57 -7.90
CA PRO A 81 13.44 10.02 -6.53
C PRO A 81 12.00 10.31 -6.13
N TYR A 82 11.72 10.21 -4.84
CA TYR A 82 10.47 10.70 -4.27
C TYR A 82 10.66 11.14 -2.83
N MET A 83 9.73 11.97 -2.37
CA MET A 83 9.63 12.41 -0.98
C MET A 83 8.21 12.83 -0.64
N ASN A 84 7.88 12.85 0.65
CA ASN A 84 6.61 13.34 1.16
C ASN A 84 6.69 14.84 1.55
N GLU A 85 5.55 15.45 1.90
CA GLU A 85 5.47 16.88 2.21
C GLU A 85 6.35 17.29 3.41
N VAL A 86 6.57 16.38 4.37
CA VAL A 86 7.42 16.65 5.54
C VAL A 86 8.88 16.77 5.11
N GLN A 87 9.34 15.83 4.28
CA GLN A 87 10.68 15.82 3.72
C GLN A 87 10.91 17.02 2.79
N GLU A 88 9.93 17.37 1.94
CA GLU A 88 9.99 18.56 1.09
C GLU A 88 10.13 19.84 1.91
N LYS A 89 9.38 19.97 3.01
CA LYS A 89 9.46 21.13 3.90
C LYS A 89 10.84 21.25 4.55
N ILE A 90 11.41 20.14 5.01
CA ILE A 90 12.77 20.10 5.58
C ILE A 90 13.78 20.54 4.51
N LEU A 91 13.74 19.95 3.32
CA LEU A 91 14.64 20.31 2.23
C LEU A 91 14.52 21.80 1.84
N SER A 92 13.29 22.32 1.74
CA SER A 92 13.04 23.73 1.42
C SER A 92 13.63 24.69 2.46
N GLN A 93 13.57 24.35 3.75
CA GLN A 93 14.19 25.12 4.83
C GLN A 93 15.73 25.11 4.73
N HIS A 94 16.32 23.94 4.45
CA HIS A 94 17.76 23.80 4.27
C HIS A 94 18.30 24.55 3.06
N LEU A 95 17.59 24.50 1.93
CA LEU A 95 17.93 25.27 0.73
C LEU A 95 17.89 26.77 1.00
N SER A 96 16.87 27.27 1.73
CA SER A 96 16.82 28.68 2.14
C SER A 96 17.99 29.09 3.04
N ALA A 97 18.49 28.16 3.87
CA ALA A 97 19.61 28.42 4.77
C ALA A 97 20.99 28.24 4.10
N GLY A 98 21.05 27.85 2.81
CA GLY A 98 22.30 27.51 2.14
C GLY A 98 22.98 26.24 2.67
N ASN A 99 22.31 25.49 3.56
CA ASN A 99 22.85 24.34 4.29
C ASN A 99 22.26 23.05 3.74
N TRP A 100 22.51 22.76 2.46
CA TRP A 100 22.17 21.49 1.83
C TRP A 100 23.41 20.61 1.68
N LYS A 101 23.23 19.28 1.72
CA LYS A 101 24.29 18.28 1.56
C LYS A 101 23.81 17.19 0.61
N VAL A 102 24.74 16.64 -0.17
CA VAL A 102 24.55 15.39 -0.90
C VAL A 102 25.04 14.25 0.00
N ASN A 103 24.15 13.33 0.35
CA ASN A 103 24.47 12.20 1.23
C ASN A 103 24.91 10.94 0.46
N SER A 104 24.85 10.93 -0.88
CA SER A 104 25.25 9.75 -1.67
C SER A 104 26.76 9.47 -1.50
N GLY A 105 27.07 8.32 -0.89
CA GLY A 105 28.45 7.84 -0.76
C GLY A 105 29.07 7.43 -2.10
N LEU A 106 28.23 6.99 -3.06
CA LEU A 106 28.65 6.52 -4.38
C LEU A 106 29.16 7.65 -5.28
N ASP A 107 28.74 8.90 -5.05
CA ASP A 107 29.08 10.03 -5.91
C ASP A 107 30.32 10.80 -5.42
N ARG A 108 30.90 10.46 -4.27
CA ARG A 108 32.05 11.21 -3.73
C ARG A 108 33.25 11.22 -4.66
N ASP A 109 33.57 10.09 -5.29
CA ASP A 109 34.71 10.01 -6.22
C ASP A 109 34.44 10.78 -7.51
N VAL A 110 33.20 10.71 -8.03
CA VAL A 110 32.77 11.46 -9.22
C VAL A 110 32.79 12.97 -8.93
N LEU A 111 32.22 13.38 -7.79
CA LEU A 111 32.20 14.76 -7.33
C LEU A 111 33.61 15.29 -7.08
N LYS A 112 34.48 14.50 -6.42
CA LYS A 112 35.87 14.85 -6.21
C LYS A 112 36.62 15.02 -7.52
N LYS A 113 36.49 14.06 -8.44
CA LYS A 113 37.07 14.14 -9.77
C LYS A 113 36.60 15.40 -10.50
N ALA A 114 35.30 15.68 -10.48
CA ALA A 114 34.73 16.88 -11.10
C ALA A 114 35.28 18.17 -10.48
N ILE A 115 35.37 18.26 -9.15
CA ILE A 115 35.98 19.41 -8.47
C ILE A 115 37.45 19.57 -8.87
N ASP A 116 38.24 18.50 -8.83
CA ASP A 116 39.66 18.52 -9.15
C ASP A 116 39.88 18.96 -10.61
N GLU A 117 39.13 18.38 -11.55
CA GLU A 117 39.20 18.68 -12.99
C GLU A 117 38.85 20.14 -13.28
N VAL A 118 37.75 20.63 -12.70
CA VAL A 118 37.30 22.03 -12.87
C VAL A 118 38.28 23.00 -12.20
N THR A 119 38.83 22.65 -11.03
CA THR A 119 39.79 23.50 -10.32
C THR A 119 41.09 23.65 -11.12
N CYS A 120 41.60 22.57 -11.70
CA CYS A 120 42.76 22.60 -12.58
C CYS A 120 42.50 23.45 -13.83
N TRP A 121 41.34 23.28 -14.47
CA TRP A 121 40.97 24.05 -15.66
C TRP A 121 40.82 25.56 -15.37
N ILE A 122 40.15 25.94 -14.28
CA ILE A 122 39.95 27.35 -13.89
C ILE A 122 41.27 28.11 -13.76
N ALA A 123 42.34 27.44 -13.30
CA ALA A 123 43.63 28.07 -13.08
C ALA A 123 44.26 28.61 -14.37
N ALA A 124 43.97 28.00 -15.52
CA ALA A 124 44.50 28.39 -16.83
C ALA A 124 43.46 29.07 -17.73
N ALA A 125 42.16 28.87 -17.50
CA ALA A 125 41.10 29.34 -18.36
C ALA A 125 40.94 30.87 -18.37
N GLU A 126 40.52 31.45 -19.49
CA GLU A 126 40.12 32.86 -19.59
C GLU A 126 38.68 33.08 -19.07
N GLU A 127 38.31 34.33 -18.77
CA GLU A 127 36.92 34.64 -18.41
C GLU A 127 35.99 34.35 -19.59
N GLU A 128 34.78 33.84 -19.32
CA GLU A 128 33.79 33.37 -20.30
C GLU A 128 34.13 32.06 -21.03
N GLU A 129 35.32 31.49 -20.82
CA GLU A 129 35.69 30.18 -21.35
C GLU A 129 34.81 29.06 -20.74
N THR A 130 34.59 27.99 -21.50
CA THR A 130 33.75 26.86 -21.08
C THR A 130 34.50 25.54 -21.17
N MET A 131 34.21 24.62 -20.24
CA MET A 131 34.58 23.21 -20.31
C MET A 131 33.33 22.34 -20.21
N ILE A 132 33.43 21.08 -20.64
CA ILE A 132 32.32 20.13 -20.59
C ILE A 132 32.74 18.93 -19.74
N LEU A 133 32.03 18.72 -18.64
CA LEU A 133 32.09 17.48 -17.89
C LEU A 133 31.18 16.45 -18.56
N GLN A 134 31.72 15.27 -18.83
CA GLN A 134 31.04 14.16 -19.52
C GLN A 134 30.90 12.94 -18.61
N ASP A 135 30.20 11.91 -19.10
CA ASP A 135 30.02 10.62 -18.44
C ASP A 135 29.31 10.69 -17.07
N LEU A 136 28.41 11.66 -16.90
CA LEU A 136 27.56 11.77 -15.71
C LEU A 136 26.30 10.92 -15.86
N ASN A 137 25.76 10.39 -14.76
CA ASN A 137 24.41 9.83 -14.75
C ASN A 137 23.37 10.94 -14.55
N ASP A 138 22.12 10.71 -14.96
CA ASP A 138 21.03 11.71 -14.89
C ASP A 138 20.82 12.26 -13.47
N ASN A 139 20.93 11.37 -12.47
CA ASN A 139 20.80 11.73 -11.05
C ASN A 139 22.00 12.54 -10.52
N GLN A 140 23.17 12.41 -11.15
CA GLN A 140 24.42 13.09 -10.75
C GLN A 140 24.52 14.50 -11.32
N MET A 141 23.82 14.79 -12.43
CA MET A 141 23.96 16.07 -13.12
C MET A 141 23.58 17.26 -12.25
N LEU A 142 22.49 17.16 -11.49
CA LEU A 142 22.10 18.22 -10.57
C LEU A 142 23.09 18.33 -9.40
N GLU A 143 23.50 17.19 -8.82
CA GLU A 143 24.43 17.16 -7.70
C GLU A 143 25.78 17.77 -8.04
N VAL A 144 26.37 17.41 -9.18
CA VAL A 144 27.63 17.98 -9.69
C VAL A 144 27.51 19.50 -9.87
N GLN A 145 26.42 19.97 -10.49
CA GLN A 145 26.21 21.41 -10.67
C GLN A 145 26.14 22.15 -9.34
N LEU A 146 25.40 21.62 -8.37
CA LEU A 146 25.23 22.25 -7.07
C LEU A 146 26.55 22.26 -6.27
N VAL A 147 27.30 21.15 -6.29
CA VAL A 147 28.58 21.01 -5.57
C VAL A 147 29.65 21.92 -6.17
N LEU A 148 29.77 21.99 -7.49
CA LEU A 148 30.74 22.87 -8.15
C LEU A 148 30.45 24.34 -7.83
N ARG A 149 29.18 24.75 -7.89
CA ARG A 149 28.77 26.12 -7.55
C ARG A 149 28.99 26.46 -6.09
N GLN A 150 28.89 25.48 -5.19
CA GLN A 150 29.18 25.66 -3.76
C GLN A 150 30.69 25.75 -3.50
N ALA A 151 31.49 24.91 -4.16
CA ALA A 151 32.93 24.81 -3.94
C ALA A 151 33.72 25.95 -4.61
N LEU A 152 33.26 26.43 -5.76
CA LEU A 152 33.98 27.35 -6.63
C LEU A 152 33.13 28.59 -6.89
N GLN A 153 33.61 29.77 -6.48
CA GLN A 153 32.81 31.01 -6.57
C GLN A 153 32.75 31.60 -7.98
N ASN A 154 33.75 31.33 -8.81
CA ASN A 154 33.96 31.91 -10.14
C ASN A 154 33.52 30.99 -11.29
N VAL A 155 32.58 30.08 -11.02
CA VAL A 155 31.98 29.22 -12.04
C VAL A 155 30.47 29.33 -12.06
N TRP A 156 29.93 29.09 -13.24
CA TRP A 156 28.51 28.83 -13.47
C TRP A 156 28.37 27.52 -14.25
N THR A 157 27.25 26.82 -14.09
CA THR A 157 27.05 25.50 -14.68
C THR A 157 25.69 25.38 -15.36
N GLN A 158 25.62 24.56 -16.42
CA GLN A 158 24.38 24.30 -17.16
C GLN A 158 24.35 22.86 -17.67
N PRO A 159 23.20 22.16 -17.65
CA PRO A 159 23.07 20.87 -18.32
C PRO A 159 23.17 21.04 -19.84
N LEU A 160 23.90 20.14 -20.50
CA LEU A 160 24.07 20.13 -21.96
C LEU A 160 23.63 18.78 -22.55
N GLY A 161 22.33 18.63 -22.78
CA GLY A 161 21.75 17.35 -23.18
C GLY A 161 21.86 16.30 -22.06
N ASP A 162 21.88 15.03 -22.43
CA ASP A 162 21.98 13.93 -21.46
C ASP A 162 23.44 13.73 -21.03
N LYS A 163 23.64 13.48 -19.72
CA LYS A 163 24.93 13.03 -19.15
C LYS A 163 26.10 14.01 -19.23
N LYS A 164 25.84 15.29 -19.52
CA LYS A 164 26.89 16.32 -19.66
C LYS A 164 26.52 17.62 -18.95
N VAL A 165 27.51 18.23 -18.32
CA VAL A 165 27.39 19.54 -17.67
C VAL A 165 28.44 20.47 -18.26
N MET A 166 28.00 21.60 -18.80
CA MET A 166 28.87 22.70 -19.18
C MET A 166 29.22 23.50 -17.93
N VAL A 167 30.50 23.81 -17.76
CA VAL A 167 31.03 24.68 -16.72
C VAL A 167 31.64 25.89 -17.40
N LYS A 168 31.22 27.10 -17.00
CA LYS A 168 31.70 28.36 -17.54
C LYS A 168 32.44 29.13 -16.45
N LYS A 169 33.63 29.65 -16.77
CA LYS A 169 34.35 30.55 -15.88
C LYS A 169 33.74 31.95 -15.99
N VAL A 170 33.32 32.51 -14.87
CA VAL A 170 32.59 33.77 -14.83
C VAL A 170 33.04 34.61 -13.63
N SER A 171 33.08 35.94 -13.77
CA SER A 171 33.25 36.80 -12.60
C SER A 171 32.10 36.64 -11.59
N PRO A 172 32.33 36.91 -10.30
CA PRO A 172 31.28 36.87 -9.28
C PRO A 172 30.07 37.76 -9.60
N GLN A 173 30.28 38.90 -10.26
CA GLN A 173 29.22 39.80 -10.68
C GLN A 173 28.36 39.19 -11.79
N HIS A 174 29.00 38.60 -12.81
CA HIS A 174 28.29 37.93 -13.89
C HIS A 174 27.53 36.69 -13.37
N ARG A 175 28.13 35.93 -12.45
CA ARG A 175 27.48 34.80 -11.77
C ARG A 175 26.16 35.20 -11.09
N GLN A 176 26.15 36.29 -10.32
CA GLN A 176 24.93 36.77 -9.67
C GLN A 176 23.82 37.11 -10.68
N LEU A 177 24.17 37.65 -11.84
CA LEU A 177 23.20 37.91 -12.91
C LEU A 177 22.63 36.60 -13.48
N LEU A 178 23.47 35.59 -13.67
CA LEU A 178 23.06 34.28 -14.18
C LEU A 178 22.18 33.53 -13.20
N GLU A 179 22.52 33.52 -11.91
CA GLU A 179 21.73 32.87 -10.84
C GLU A 179 20.35 33.52 -10.66
N ASN A 180 20.24 34.83 -10.89
CA ASN A 180 18.96 35.55 -10.87
C ASN A 180 18.14 35.41 -12.17
N SER A 181 18.70 34.80 -13.22
CA SER A 181 18.01 34.62 -14.50
C SER A 181 17.05 33.43 -14.45
N ARG A 182 15.95 33.45 -15.20
CA ARG A 182 14.99 32.33 -15.29
C ARG A 182 15.57 31.03 -15.87
N TYR A 183 16.78 31.08 -16.41
CA TYR A 183 17.46 29.94 -17.04
C TYR A 183 18.41 29.23 -16.08
N ASP A 184 18.43 29.61 -14.80
CA ASP A 184 19.26 28.92 -13.82
C ASP A 184 18.65 27.58 -13.37
N TYR A 185 19.30 26.50 -13.79
CA TYR A 185 18.90 25.12 -13.46
C TYR A 185 19.12 24.74 -11.99
N CYS A 186 19.89 25.52 -11.22
CA CYS A 186 20.09 25.31 -9.79
C CYS A 186 19.20 26.21 -8.91
N GLN A 187 18.14 26.80 -9.48
CA GLN A 187 17.14 27.50 -8.69
C GLN A 187 16.46 26.56 -7.70
N LYS A 188 16.09 27.12 -6.55
CA LYS A 188 15.45 26.38 -5.46
C LYS A 188 14.22 25.59 -5.95
N GLU A 189 13.41 26.17 -6.82
CA GLU A 189 12.20 25.57 -7.37
C GLU A 189 12.51 24.33 -8.22
N LEU A 190 13.56 24.38 -9.04
CA LEU A 190 14.01 23.27 -9.89
C LEU A 190 14.67 22.16 -9.07
N ILE A 191 15.45 22.52 -8.04
CA ILE A 191 16.01 21.55 -7.09
C ILE A 191 14.87 20.79 -6.41
N LEU A 192 13.87 21.50 -5.87
CA LEU A 192 12.71 20.87 -5.24
C LEU A 192 11.89 20.03 -6.24
N LEU A 193 11.75 20.49 -7.48
CA LEU A 193 11.08 19.73 -8.54
C LEU A 193 11.80 18.40 -8.80
N SER A 194 13.12 18.43 -8.94
CA SER A 194 13.96 17.25 -9.17
C SER A 194 13.90 16.28 -7.99
N ALA A 195 14.05 16.79 -6.76
CA ALA A 195 14.04 15.97 -5.55
C ALA A 195 12.69 15.28 -5.32
N ARG A 196 11.59 15.97 -5.63
CA ARG A 196 10.24 15.38 -5.58
C ARG A 196 10.07 14.22 -6.55
N GLY A 197 10.73 14.24 -7.71
CA GLY A 197 10.64 13.22 -8.76
C GLY A 197 9.21 12.72 -8.98
N PHE A 198 8.94 11.46 -8.61
CA PHE A 198 7.64 10.83 -8.79
C PHE A 198 6.50 11.51 -8.02
N THR A 199 6.79 12.16 -6.89
CA THR A 199 5.81 12.92 -6.10
C THR A 199 5.12 14.00 -6.96
N ASN A 200 5.78 14.55 -7.98
CA ASN A 200 5.16 15.49 -8.92
C ASN A 200 3.98 14.85 -9.71
N LEU A 201 4.15 13.60 -10.14
CA LEU A 201 3.09 12.84 -10.81
C LEU A 201 1.97 12.49 -9.82
N PHE A 202 2.33 12.16 -8.58
CA PHE A 202 1.36 11.93 -7.51
C PHE A 202 0.51 13.18 -7.23
N HIS A 203 1.11 14.37 -7.12
CA HIS A 203 0.36 15.62 -6.98
C HIS A 203 -0.59 15.87 -8.16
N THR A 204 -0.13 15.58 -9.38
CA THR A 204 -0.96 15.69 -10.59
C THR A 204 -2.16 14.74 -10.54
N LEU A 205 -1.96 13.51 -10.05
CA LEU A 205 -3.02 12.53 -9.84
C LEU A 205 -4.06 13.00 -8.82
N VAL A 206 -3.59 13.46 -7.67
CA VAL A 206 -4.43 13.98 -6.60
C VAL A 206 -5.24 15.17 -7.10
N LYS A 207 -4.63 16.09 -7.86
CA LYS A 207 -5.33 17.24 -8.46
C LYS A 207 -6.38 16.84 -9.49
N ALA A 208 -6.12 15.78 -10.27
CA ALA A 208 -7.03 15.33 -11.32
C ALA A 208 -8.34 14.71 -10.78
N LYS A 209 -8.34 14.22 -9.52
CA LYS A 209 -9.50 13.62 -8.83
C LYS A 209 -10.25 12.56 -9.65
N LYS A 210 -9.52 11.85 -10.52
CA LYS A 210 -10.07 10.75 -11.32
C LYS A 210 -10.21 9.49 -10.45
N PRO A 211 -11.13 8.57 -10.79
CA PRO A 211 -11.28 7.31 -10.08
C PRO A 211 -9.97 6.52 -10.02
N LEU A 212 -9.58 6.11 -8.82
CA LEU A 212 -8.41 5.28 -8.57
C LEU A 212 -8.86 3.81 -8.45
N VAL A 213 -8.31 2.96 -9.30
CA VAL A 213 -8.66 1.53 -9.37
C VAL A 213 -7.48 0.69 -8.92
N GLY A 214 -7.73 -0.29 -8.06
CA GLY A 214 -6.72 -1.23 -7.61
C GLY A 214 -7.32 -2.61 -7.32
N HIS A 215 -6.47 -3.59 -7.05
CA HIS A 215 -6.90 -4.94 -6.67
C HIS A 215 -6.35 -5.26 -5.29
N ASN A 216 -7.22 -5.34 -4.28
CA ASN A 216 -6.82 -5.57 -2.90
C ASN A 216 -5.81 -4.50 -2.41
N MET A 217 -6.17 -3.24 -2.62
CA MET A 217 -5.24 -2.11 -2.67
C MET A 217 -4.97 -1.41 -1.34
N LEU A 218 -5.30 -2.02 -0.19
CA LEU A 218 -5.12 -1.38 1.11
C LEU A 218 -3.65 -1.02 1.38
N MET A 219 -2.73 -1.94 1.11
CA MET A 219 -1.30 -1.69 1.29
C MET A 219 -0.79 -0.65 0.30
N ASP A 220 -1.28 -0.68 -0.94
CA ASP A 220 -0.92 0.31 -1.97
C ASP A 220 -1.32 1.73 -1.52
N LEU A 221 -2.54 1.90 -1.00
CA LEU A 221 -3.02 3.18 -0.47
C LEU A 221 -2.21 3.67 0.73
N MET A 222 -1.81 2.75 1.62
CA MET A 222 -0.97 3.09 2.77
C MET A 222 0.42 3.55 2.32
N HIS A 223 1.04 2.86 1.36
CA HIS A 223 2.31 3.28 0.77
C HIS A 223 2.19 4.60 0.00
N LEU A 224 1.12 4.79 -0.78
CA LEU A 224 0.87 6.04 -1.51
C LEU A 224 0.76 7.23 -0.54
N HIS A 225 0.07 7.04 0.59
CA HIS A 225 -0.05 8.04 1.64
C HIS A 225 1.31 8.34 2.28
N ASP A 226 1.99 7.32 2.81
CA ASP A 226 3.24 7.48 3.57
C ASP A 226 4.40 8.07 2.75
N LYS A 227 4.55 7.63 1.50
CA LYS A 227 5.71 7.92 0.67
C LYS A 227 5.59 9.21 -0.16
N PHE A 228 4.38 9.60 -0.56
CA PHE A 228 4.17 10.74 -1.47
C PHE A 228 3.30 11.86 -0.90
N TYR A 229 2.60 11.64 0.22
CA TYR A 229 1.78 12.69 0.86
C TYR A 229 2.34 13.07 2.22
N LYS A 230 2.06 12.26 3.25
CA LYS A 230 2.45 12.52 4.65
C LYS A 230 2.69 11.20 5.36
N PRO A 231 3.52 11.16 6.42
CA PRO A 231 3.61 9.99 7.26
C PRO A 231 2.23 9.49 7.70
N LEU A 232 2.05 8.17 7.74
CA LEU A 232 0.78 7.58 8.15
C LEU A 232 0.38 8.07 9.57
N PRO A 233 -0.86 8.58 9.75
CA PRO A 233 -1.30 9.10 11.04
C PRO A 233 -1.52 7.98 12.06
N GLU A 234 -1.51 8.31 13.35
CA GLU A 234 -1.84 7.33 14.41
C GLU A 234 -3.33 6.97 14.39
N SER A 235 -4.19 7.93 14.02
CA SER A 235 -5.62 7.72 13.91
C SER A 235 -5.99 7.02 12.61
N TYR A 236 -6.66 5.88 12.74
CA TYR A 236 -7.25 5.16 11.60
C TYR A 236 -8.29 6.01 10.85
N GLN A 237 -9.07 6.82 11.57
CA GLN A 237 -10.07 7.69 10.95
C GLN A 237 -9.43 8.84 10.18
N GLU A 238 -8.33 9.38 10.68
CA GLU A 238 -7.56 10.39 9.97
C GLU A 238 -6.95 9.80 8.68
N PHE A 239 -6.42 8.58 8.73
CA PHE A 239 -5.96 7.87 7.53
C PHE A 239 -7.08 7.75 6.49
N LYS A 240 -8.27 7.32 6.90
CA LYS A 240 -9.43 7.21 6.00
C LYS A 240 -9.80 8.56 5.38
N SER A 241 -9.91 9.60 6.20
CA SER A 241 -10.20 10.96 5.76
C SER A 241 -9.15 11.47 4.76
N ASN A 242 -7.87 11.31 5.09
CA ASN A 242 -6.77 11.70 4.22
C ASN A 242 -6.83 11.00 2.85
N VAL A 243 -6.99 9.67 2.84
CA VAL A 243 -7.06 8.90 1.60
C VAL A 243 -8.30 9.28 0.77
N HIS A 244 -9.46 9.48 1.41
CA HIS A 244 -10.67 9.91 0.70
C HIS A 244 -10.54 11.32 0.12
N ASN A 245 -9.89 12.24 0.84
CA ASN A 245 -9.60 13.57 0.35
C ASN A 245 -8.62 13.55 -0.83
N LEU A 246 -7.59 12.69 -0.79
CA LEU A 246 -6.65 12.51 -1.89
C LEU A 246 -7.35 11.92 -3.12
N PHE A 247 -8.13 10.85 -2.93
CA PHE A 247 -8.82 10.08 -3.96
C PHE A 247 -10.30 9.90 -3.59
N PRO A 248 -11.21 10.79 -4.07
CA PRO A 248 -12.63 10.74 -3.68
C PRO A 248 -13.40 9.52 -4.21
N VAL A 249 -12.88 8.90 -5.27
CA VAL A 249 -13.48 7.71 -5.89
C VAL A 249 -12.42 6.62 -5.97
N ILE A 250 -12.52 5.62 -5.09
CA ILE A 250 -11.66 4.45 -5.06
C ILE A 250 -12.47 3.21 -5.43
N ILE A 251 -11.93 2.34 -6.27
CA ILE A 251 -12.59 1.11 -6.68
C ILE A 251 -11.62 -0.07 -6.53
N ASP A 252 -11.90 -0.93 -5.56
CA ASP A 252 -11.15 -2.16 -5.37
C ASP A 252 -11.83 -3.31 -6.14
N THR A 253 -11.18 -3.79 -7.20
CA THR A 253 -11.71 -4.87 -8.03
C THR A 253 -11.95 -6.17 -7.25
N LYS A 254 -11.26 -6.40 -6.13
CA LYS A 254 -11.50 -7.54 -5.25
C LYS A 254 -12.87 -7.47 -4.56
N THR A 255 -13.37 -6.28 -4.25
CA THR A 255 -14.71 -6.13 -3.66
C THR A 255 -15.79 -6.27 -4.73
N VAL A 256 -15.57 -5.69 -5.91
CA VAL A 256 -16.48 -5.80 -7.07
C VAL A 256 -16.66 -7.25 -7.51
N THR A 257 -15.56 -7.98 -7.71
CA THR A 257 -15.58 -9.38 -8.18
C THR A 257 -16.29 -10.32 -7.20
N LYS A 258 -16.19 -10.06 -5.89
CA LYS A 258 -16.98 -10.78 -4.87
C LYS A 258 -18.49 -10.62 -5.06
N SER A 259 -18.97 -9.44 -5.47
CA SER A 259 -20.39 -9.22 -5.78
C SER A 259 -20.79 -9.92 -7.08
N VAL A 260 -19.93 -9.85 -8.11
CA VAL A 260 -20.14 -10.57 -9.38
C VAL A 260 -20.30 -12.08 -9.14
N TRP A 261 -19.45 -12.72 -8.32
CA TRP A 261 -19.57 -14.17 -8.01
C TRP A 261 -20.78 -14.56 -7.17
N LYS A 262 -21.41 -13.62 -6.46
CA LYS A 262 -22.69 -13.89 -5.78
C LYS A 262 -23.83 -13.91 -6.79
N LYS A 263 -23.77 -13.02 -7.79
CA LYS A 263 -24.82 -12.82 -8.78
C LYS A 263 -24.66 -13.81 -9.96
N CYS A 264 -23.44 -14.24 -10.29
CA CYS A 264 -23.15 -15.01 -11.50
C CYS A 264 -22.50 -16.37 -11.20
N PRO A 265 -22.85 -17.43 -11.96
CA PRO A 265 -22.35 -18.79 -11.75
C PRO A 265 -20.96 -18.97 -12.38
N PHE A 266 -19.91 -18.42 -11.74
CA PHE A 266 -18.53 -18.58 -12.20
C PHE A 266 -17.65 -19.28 -11.15
N PRO A 267 -16.53 -19.91 -11.58
CA PRO A 267 -15.50 -20.38 -10.66
C PRO A 267 -15.07 -19.26 -9.71
N ARG A 268 -15.10 -19.56 -8.40
CA ARG A 268 -14.70 -18.62 -7.36
C ARG A 268 -13.18 -18.61 -7.23
N VAL A 269 -12.54 -17.86 -8.11
CA VAL A 269 -11.12 -17.53 -8.06
C VAL A 269 -10.89 -16.30 -7.21
N SER A 270 -9.64 -15.94 -6.90
CA SER A 270 -9.44 -14.73 -6.10
C SER A 270 -8.18 -13.95 -6.45
N ASN A 271 -7.15 -14.57 -7.02
CA ASN A 271 -6.01 -13.80 -7.49
C ASN A 271 -6.37 -13.04 -8.78
N LEU A 272 -5.69 -11.93 -9.04
CA LEU A 272 -6.02 -11.05 -10.15
C LEU A 272 -5.91 -11.75 -11.51
N SER A 273 -4.84 -12.52 -11.72
CA SER A 273 -4.57 -13.23 -12.98
C SER A 273 -5.61 -14.30 -13.30
N GLU A 274 -6.06 -15.08 -12.32
CA GLU A 274 -7.15 -16.05 -12.47
C GLU A 274 -8.48 -15.34 -12.72
N VAL A 275 -8.76 -14.25 -11.98
CA VAL A 275 -9.99 -13.47 -12.20
C VAL A 275 -10.03 -12.98 -13.64
N TYR A 276 -8.93 -12.41 -14.12
CA TYR A 276 -8.79 -11.97 -15.51
C TYR A 276 -8.97 -13.14 -16.48
N ALA A 277 -8.29 -14.27 -16.27
CA ALA A 277 -8.39 -15.44 -17.13
C ALA A 277 -9.82 -16.00 -17.21
N VAL A 278 -10.52 -16.11 -16.07
CA VAL A 278 -11.94 -16.52 -16.02
C VAL A 278 -12.83 -15.52 -16.74
N LEU A 279 -12.63 -14.22 -16.53
CA LEU A 279 -13.39 -13.18 -17.23
C LEU A 279 -13.11 -13.12 -18.74
N CYS A 280 -11.94 -13.60 -19.19
CA CYS A 280 -11.56 -13.65 -20.60
C CYS A 280 -11.83 -15.00 -21.26
N SER A 281 -11.98 -16.09 -20.50
CA SER A 281 -12.34 -17.40 -21.03
C SER A 281 -13.67 -17.29 -21.78
N SER A 282 -13.68 -17.83 -23.00
CA SER A 282 -14.71 -17.70 -24.05
C SER A 282 -16.14 -18.10 -23.67
N ASN A 283 -16.38 -18.57 -22.44
CA ASN A 283 -17.72 -18.77 -21.89
C ASN A 283 -18.41 -17.46 -21.46
N LEU A 284 -17.69 -16.33 -21.54
CA LEU A 284 -18.23 -14.98 -21.45
C LEU A 284 -18.35 -14.37 -22.86
N ASN A 285 -19.46 -14.74 -23.51
CA ASN A 285 -20.04 -14.20 -24.73
C ASN A 285 -19.20 -14.26 -26.04
N PRO A 286 -19.25 -15.38 -26.77
CA PRO A 286 -18.87 -15.44 -28.19
C PRO A 286 -19.76 -14.58 -29.13
N LYS A 287 -20.76 -13.85 -28.62
CA LYS A 287 -21.76 -13.11 -29.42
C LYS A 287 -22.10 -11.70 -28.91
N ASP A 288 -21.44 -11.18 -27.89
CA ASP A 288 -21.78 -9.85 -27.35
C ASP A 288 -20.86 -8.77 -27.94
N SER A 289 -21.29 -8.23 -29.08
CA SER A 289 -20.64 -7.09 -29.73
C SER A 289 -20.61 -5.83 -28.86
N ALA A 290 -21.30 -5.81 -27.70
CA ALA A 290 -21.35 -4.66 -26.80
C ALA A 290 -20.26 -4.67 -25.70
N CYS A 291 -19.50 -5.76 -25.53
CA CYS A 291 -18.41 -5.83 -24.56
C CYS A 291 -17.31 -4.81 -24.88
N PRO A 292 -16.80 -4.05 -23.90
CA PRO A 292 -15.79 -3.03 -24.17
C PRO A 292 -14.51 -3.69 -24.69
N VAL A 293 -14.11 -3.29 -25.90
CA VAL A 293 -12.80 -3.63 -26.47
C VAL A 293 -11.75 -2.78 -25.77
N ILE A 294 -10.76 -3.45 -25.18
CA ILE A 294 -9.62 -2.80 -24.54
C ILE A 294 -8.46 -2.90 -25.53
N ALA A 295 -8.05 -1.77 -26.09
CA ALA A 295 -6.93 -1.70 -27.01
C ALA A 295 -5.68 -1.27 -26.24
N LEU A 296 -4.57 -1.98 -26.42
CA LEU A 296 -3.27 -1.52 -25.93
C LEU A 296 -2.68 -0.51 -26.92
N ALA A 297 -2.16 0.59 -26.40
CA ALA A 297 -1.41 1.53 -27.22
C ALA A 297 -0.08 0.90 -27.70
N SER A 298 0.51 1.47 -28.75
CA SER A 298 1.70 0.93 -29.41
C SER A 298 2.93 0.86 -28.49
N ASP A 299 3.03 1.74 -27.50
CA ASP A 299 4.08 1.76 -26.47
C ASP A 299 3.94 0.62 -25.44
N CYS A 300 2.78 -0.07 -25.43
CA CYS A 300 2.42 -1.11 -24.47
C CYS A 300 2.08 -2.45 -25.15
N SER A 301 2.36 -2.58 -26.45
CA SER A 301 2.04 -3.77 -27.26
C SER A 301 2.65 -5.05 -26.69
N ARG A 302 3.80 -4.97 -26.00
CA ARG A 302 4.45 -6.12 -25.37
C ARG A 302 3.53 -6.91 -24.42
N TYR A 303 2.57 -6.26 -23.78
CA TYR A 303 1.62 -6.91 -22.89
C TYR A 303 0.52 -7.69 -23.62
N ALA A 304 0.32 -7.44 -24.92
CA ALA A 304 -0.55 -8.25 -25.77
C ALA A 304 0.14 -9.57 -26.16
N GLU A 305 1.44 -9.51 -26.42
CA GLU A 305 2.23 -10.64 -26.93
C GLU A 305 2.78 -11.52 -25.80
N THR A 306 3.25 -10.89 -24.72
CA THR A 306 3.94 -11.56 -23.62
C THR A 306 3.26 -11.24 -22.29
N LYS A 307 2.95 -12.28 -21.51
CA LYS A 307 2.44 -12.11 -20.15
C LYS A 307 3.59 -11.74 -19.21
N SER A 308 3.42 -10.67 -18.44
CA SER A 308 4.42 -10.20 -17.45
C SER A 308 3.83 -10.17 -16.04
N PRO A 309 3.39 -11.32 -15.48
CA PRO A 309 2.75 -11.35 -14.16
C PRO A 309 3.69 -10.79 -13.09
N HIS A 310 3.13 -10.06 -12.12
CA HIS A 310 3.89 -9.45 -11.02
C HIS A 310 4.82 -8.30 -11.42
N GLU A 311 4.74 -7.84 -12.67
CA GLU A 311 5.20 -6.53 -13.06
C GLU A 311 4.07 -5.51 -12.80
N ALA A 312 4.36 -4.41 -12.10
CA ALA A 312 3.31 -3.53 -11.60
C ALA A 312 2.42 -2.95 -12.71
N GLY A 313 3.00 -2.56 -13.86
CA GLY A 313 2.27 -2.03 -15.01
C GLY A 313 1.38 -3.07 -15.70
N TYR A 314 1.81 -4.34 -15.72
CA TYR A 314 0.98 -5.43 -16.24
C TYR A 314 -0.16 -5.77 -15.28
N ASP A 315 0.12 -5.84 -13.98
CA ASP A 315 -0.91 -6.08 -12.97
C ASP A 315 -1.94 -4.94 -12.94
N ALA A 316 -1.53 -3.68 -13.13
CA ALA A 316 -2.44 -2.57 -13.32
C ALA A 316 -3.36 -2.79 -14.55
N PHE A 317 -2.84 -3.39 -15.63
CA PHE A 317 -3.59 -3.64 -16.88
C PHE A 317 -4.65 -4.70 -16.68
N LEU A 318 -4.26 -5.80 -16.04
CA LEU A 318 -5.21 -6.83 -15.63
C LEU A 318 -6.28 -6.24 -14.71
N CYS A 319 -5.89 -5.41 -13.73
CA CYS A 319 -6.81 -4.76 -12.80
C CYS A 319 -7.86 -3.90 -13.52
N GLY A 320 -7.43 -2.99 -14.39
CA GLY A 320 -8.35 -2.14 -15.16
C GLY A 320 -9.28 -2.95 -16.06
N SER A 321 -8.74 -4.00 -16.70
CA SER A 321 -9.53 -4.89 -17.55
C SER A 321 -10.57 -5.70 -16.78
N VAL A 322 -10.19 -6.22 -15.60
CA VAL A 322 -11.11 -6.91 -14.68
C VAL A 322 -12.22 -5.97 -14.24
N LEU A 323 -11.92 -4.71 -13.93
CA LEU A 323 -12.94 -3.73 -13.57
C LEU A 323 -13.95 -3.55 -14.69
N LEU A 324 -13.47 -3.25 -15.92
CA LEU A 324 -14.33 -2.95 -17.06
C LEU A 324 -15.25 -4.14 -17.40
N LYS A 325 -14.68 -5.35 -17.46
CA LYS A 325 -15.46 -6.57 -17.71
C LYS A 325 -16.47 -6.84 -16.59
N SER A 326 -16.05 -6.68 -15.33
CA SER A 326 -16.96 -6.87 -14.18
C SER A 326 -18.10 -5.86 -14.17
N ALA A 327 -17.81 -4.59 -14.44
CA ALA A 327 -18.81 -3.53 -14.52
C ALA A 327 -19.79 -3.76 -15.67
N HIS A 328 -19.29 -4.20 -16.82
CA HIS A 328 -20.13 -4.56 -17.96
C HIS A 328 -21.08 -5.71 -17.64
N LEU A 329 -20.59 -6.79 -17.00
CA LEU A 329 -21.44 -7.91 -16.58
C LEU A 329 -22.52 -7.49 -15.57
N LEU A 330 -22.22 -6.55 -14.68
CA LEU A 330 -23.21 -5.99 -13.75
C LEU A 330 -24.25 -5.15 -14.49
N LEU A 331 -23.82 -4.33 -15.47
CA LEU A 331 -24.69 -3.49 -16.27
C LEU A 331 -25.69 -4.28 -17.12
N CYS A 332 -25.23 -5.32 -17.82
CA CYS A 332 -26.08 -6.20 -18.63
C CYS A 332 -27.15 -6.94 -17.81
N ARG A 333 -26.97 -7.02 -16.48
CA ARG A 333 -27.94 -7.65 -15.57
C ARG A 333 -28.87 -6.65 -14.89
N SER A 334 -28.47 -5.39 -14.78
CA SER A 334 -29.31 -4.34 -14.20
C SER A 334 -30.27 -3.72 -15.20
N THR A 335 -30.02 -3.87 -16.50
CA THR A 335 -30.84 -3.33 -17.58
C THR A 335 -31.68 -4.44 -18.22
N ALA A 336 -32.98 -4.18 -18.42
CA ALA A 336 -33.86 -5.10 -19.15
C ALA A 336 -33.67 -4.99 -20.66
N ASP A 337 -33.16 -3.85 -21.14
CA ASP A 337 -32.89 -3.57 -22.55
C ASP A 337 -31.48 -3.98 -22.97
N ALA A 338 -31.29 -4.17 -24.29
CA ALA A 338 -29.98 -4.44 -24.86
C ALA A 338 -29.00 -3.29 -24.53
N VAL A 339 -27.87 -3.63 -23.88
CA VAL A 339 -26.83 -2.66 -23.57
C VAL A 339 -26.25 -2.10 -24.88
N GLU A 340 -26.27 -0.77 -25.01
CA GLU A 340 -25.63 -0.07 -26.15
C GLU A 340 -24.19 -0.53 -26.37
N ALA A 341 -23.77 -0.63 -27.64
CA ALA A 341 -22.40 -0.95 -27.97
C ALA A 341 -21.44 0.14 -27.45
N GLY A 342 -20.56 -0.22 -26.53
CA GLY A 342 -19.60 0.69 -25.90
C GLY A 342 -20.20 1.68 -24.90
N PRO A 343 -20.74 1.21 -23.74
CA PRO A 343 -21.26 2.09 -22.70
C PRO A 343 -20.23 3.10 -22.19
N SER A 344 -20.70 4.31 -21.83
CA SER A 344 -19.84 5.29 -21.17
C SER A 344 -19.39 4.80 -19.79
N PHE A 345 -18.20 5.23 -19.35
CA PHE A 345 -17.71 4.89 -18.02
C PHE A 345 -18.62 5.41 -16.89
N SER A 346 -19.41 6.47 -17.12
CA SER A 346 -20.41 6.95 -16.15
C SER A 346 -21.52 5.92 -15.90
N LYS A 347 -21.98 5.19 -16.93
CA LYS A 347 -22.93 4.07 -16.78
C LYS A 347 -22.32 2.95 -15.93
N TYR A 348 -21.04 2.63 -16.15
CA TYR A 348 -20.32 1.68 -15.29
C TYR A 348 -20.17 2.17 -13.86
N LEU A 349 -19.88 3.45 -13.65
CA LEU A 349 -19.75 4.00 -12.31
C LEU A 349 -21.08 3.92 -11.52
N ALA A 350 -22.21 4.11 -12.20
CA ALA A 350 -23.54 3.99 -11.59
C ALA A 350 -23.80 2.57 -11.05
N VAL A 351 -23.50 1.52 -11.83
CA VAL A 351 -23.67 0.12 -11.37
C VAL A 351 -22.62 -0.29 -10.33
N LEU A 352 -21.50 0.43 -10.27
CA LEU A 352 -20.46 0.24 -9.26
C LEU A 352 -20.69 1.05 -7.98
N ALA A 353 -21.75 1.86 -7.88
CA ALA A 353 -22.00 2.76 -6.76
C ALA A 353 -21.89 2.08 -5.37
N GLU A 354 -22.39 0.85 -5.24
CA GLU A 354 -22.33 0.09 -3.97
C GLU A 354 -20.91 -0.30 -3.53
N HIS A 355 -19.92 -0.23 -4.43
CA HIS A 355 -18.53 -0.63 -4.22
C HIS A 355 -17.56 0.55 -4.14
N LEU A 356 -18.03 1.77 -4.43
CA LEU A 356 -17.16 2.95 -4.38
C LEU A 356 -16.64 3.16 -2.96
N ASN A 357 -15.37 3.52 -2.87
CA ASN A 357 -14.63 3.78 -1.64
C ASN A 357 -14.56 2.59 -0.67
N LYS A 358 -14.90 1.38 -1.13
CA LYS A 358 -14.81 0.14 -0.35
C LYS A 358 -13.61 -0.69 -0.79
N VAL A 359 -12.59 -0.71 0.04
CA VAL A 359 -11.34 -1.46 -0.19
C VAL A 359 -11.39 -2.79 0.54
N ASN A 360 -10.93 -3.85 -0.10
CA ASN A 360 -11.01 -5.20 0.44
C ASN A 360 -10.20 -5.34 1.74
N PHE A 361 -10.83 -5.91 2.77
CA PHE A 361 -10.15 -6.21 4.02
C PHE A 361 -9.88 -7.72 4.14
N ILE A 362 -8.62 -8.12 4.00
CA ILE A 362 -8.25 -9.53 4.04
C ILE A 362 -8.30 -10.05 5.48
N ARG A 363 -9.08 -11.12 5.69
CA ARG A 363 -9.09 -11.91 6.92
C ARG A 363 -9.23 -11.02 8.18
N GLY A 364 -10.38 -10.37 8.32
CA GLY A 364 -10.70 -9.61 9.53
C GLY A 364 -12.20 -9.41 9.78
N GLY A 365 -12.51 -8.60 10.80
CA GLY A 365 -13.86 -8.36 11.32
C GLY A 365 -14.88 -7.80 10.31
N VAL A 366 -14.41 -7.18 9.23
CA VAL A 366 -15.22 -6.49 8.21
C VAL A 366 -14.92 -7.05 6.82
N SER A 367 -15.84 -6.84 5.86
CA SER A 367 -15.67 -7.33 4.48
C SER A 367 -14.81 -6.39 3.64
N SER A 368 -14.89 -5.11 3.97
CA SER A 368 -14.18 -4.00 3.34
C SER A 368 -14.05 -2.84 4.31
N ILE A 369 -13.01 -2.04 4.12
CA ILE A 369 -12.85 -0.72 4.72
C ILE A 369 -13.57 0.28 3.84
N ASN A 370 -14.42 1.13 4.43
CA ASN A 370 -15.17 2.15 3.71
C ASN A 370 -14.52 3.52 3.91
N PHE A 371 -13.81 4.05 2.92
CA PHE A 371 -13.09 5.32 3.04
C PHE A 371 -14.01 6.55 3.11
N SER A 372 -15.27 6.45 2.66
CA SER A 372 -16.24 7.55 2.71
C SER A 372 -17.25 7.44 3.85
N GLY A 373 -17.07 6.50 4.79
CA GLY A 373 -18.03 6.30 5.89
C GLY A 373 -17.64 5.19 6.84
N GLU A 374 -18.60 4.61 7.54
CA GLU A 374 -18.34 3.54 8.53
C GLU A 374 -18.03 2.18 7.89
N ASP A 375 -17.20 1.39 8.57
CA ASP A 375 -16.83 0.05 8.14
C ASP A 375 -17.95 -0.95 8.51
N ALA A 376 -18.55 -1.58 7.50
CA ALA A 376 -19.65 -2.50 7.72
C ALA A 376 -19.17 -3.82 8.36
N PRO A 377 -19.76 -4.26 9.49
CA PRO A 377 -19.38 -5.50 10.15
C PRO A 377 -19.72 -6.71 9.26
N CYS A 378 -18.86 -7.74 9.31
CA CYS A 378 -19.17 -9.03 8.70
C CYS A 378 -19.92 -9.94 9.66
N GLN A 379 -20.85 -10.72 9.12
CA GLN A 379 -21.37 -11.90 9.81
C GLN A 379 -20.27 -12.97 9.85
N HIS A 380 -19.66 -13.15 11.02
CA HIS A 380 -18.73 -14.25 11.25
C HIS A 380 -19.48 -15.52 11.68
N PRO A 381 -18.97 -16.70 11.30
CA PRO A 381 -19.33 -17.93 11.99
C PRO A 381 -19.11 -17.79 13.50
N PRO A 382 -19.89 -18.50 14.32
CA PRO A 382 -19.75 -18.42 15.77
C PRO A 382 -18.35 -18.87 16.20
N LEU A 383 -17.80 -18.18 17.20
CA LEU A 383 -16.52 -18.50 17.83
C LEU A 383 -16.60 -19.88 18.50
N LEU A 384 -15.50 -20.63 18.46
CA LEU A 384 -15.34 -21.87 19.22
C LEU A 384 -14.43 -21.61 20.43
N VAL A 385 -14.68 -22.31 21.52
CA VAL A 385 -13.76 -22.43 22.65
C VAL A 385 -13.24 -23.87 22.73
N VAL A 386 -11.93 -23.99 22.91
CA VAL A 386 -11.23 -25.25 23.14
C VAL A 386 -10.80 -25.28 24.60
N HIS A 387 -11.22 -26.31 25.33
CA HIS A 387 -10.77 -26.59 26.68
C HIS A 387 -9.81 -27.76 26.65
N VAL A 388 -8.57 -27.50 27.08
CA VAL A 388 -7.52 -28.52 27.17
C VAL A 388 -7.65 -29.23 28.51
N ARG A 389 -7.70 -30.57 28.51
CA ARG A 389 -7.86 -31.39 29.71
C ARG A 389 -6.63 -32.25 30.01
N GLY A 390 -6.02 -32.82 28.97
CA GLY A 390 -4.92 -33.79 29.12
C GLY A 390 -3.56 -33.30 28.64
N TRP A 391 -3.43 -32.07 28.14
CA TRP A 391 -2.19 -31.53 27.58
C TRP A 391 -1.77 -30.24 28.30
N PRO A 392 -1.12 -30.33 29.47
CA PRO A 392 -0.69 -29.16 30.21
C PRO A 392 0.38 -28.38 29.43
N GLY A 393 0.32 -27.05 29.50
CA GLY A 393 1.35 -26.18 28.91
C GLY A 393 1.20 -25.90 27.41
N MET A 394 0.09 -26.31 26.79
CA MET A 394 -0.13 -26.00 25.38
C MET A 394 -0.12 -24.49 25.10
N ASN A 395 0.46 -24.13 23.95
CA ASN A 395 0.43 -22.77 23.41
C ASN A 395 -0.45 -22.68 22.14
N GLU A 396 -0.70 -21.46 21.69
CA GLU A 396 -1.54 -21.16 20.54
C GLU A 396 -1.04 -21.81 19.26
N ARG A 397 0.28 -21.95 19.10
CA ARG A 397 0.91 -22.57 17.91
C ARG A 397 0.63 -24.06 17.84
N GLN A 398 0.70 -24.76 18.96
CA GLN A 398 0.38 -26.19 19.04
C GLN A 398 -1.10 -26.45 18.77
N ILE A 399 -1.98 -25.65 19.37
CA ILE A 399 -3.43 -25.70 19.08
C ILE A 399 -3.70 -25.41 17.61
N TYR A 400 -3.03 -24.42 17.01
CA TYR A 400 -3.15 -24.14 15.59
C TYR A 400 -2.70 -25.33 14.72
N GLN A 401 -1.59 -25.97 15.07
CA GLN A 401 -1.05 -27.13 14.34
C GLN A 401 -2.01 -28.32 14.35
N GLU A 402 -2.66 -28.58 15.49
CA GLU A 402 -3.67 -29.63 15.65
C GLU A 402 -4.81 -29.48 14.63
N PHE A 403 -5.37 -28.27 14.51
CA PHE A 403 -6.48 -28.03 13.58
C PHE A 403 -6.03 -27.81 12.13
N LYS A 404 -4.75 -27.50 11.87
CA LYS A 404 -4.24 -27.06 10.56
C LYS A 404 -4.55 -28.05 9.44
N ALA A 405 -4.50 -29.35 9.72
CA ALA A 405 -4.77 -30.40 8.73
C ALA A 405 -6.24 -30.41 8.27
N LEU A 406 -7.16 -30.07 9.17
CA LEU A 406 -8.59 -30.09 8.89
C LEU A 406 -9.09 -28.74 8.38
N CYS A 407 -8.69 -27.66 9.04
CA CYS A 407 -9.30 -26.34 8.91
C CYS A 407 -8.34 -25.22 9.29
N ARG A 408 -8.49 -24.06 8.64
CA ARG A 408 -7.73 -22.85 9.02
C ARG A 408 -8.51 -22.03 10.05
N PHE A 409 -7.94 -21.94 11.25
CA PHE A 409 -8.42 -21.11 12.36
C PHE A 409 -7.37 -20.09 12.76
N ASP A 410 -7.81 -18.95 13.26
CA ASP A 410 -6.97 -18.10 14.11
C ASP A 410 -7.23 -18.48 15.56
N VAL A 411 -6.15 -18.64 16.32
CA VAL A 411 -6.16 -19.11 17.70
C VAL A 411 -5.76 -17.96 18.61
N ARG A 412 -6.52 -17.74 19.68
CA ARG A 412 -6.18 -16.78 20.74
C ARG A 412 -6.35 -17.46 22.09
N ARG A 413 -5.35 -17.36 22.97
CA ARG A 413 -5.47 -17.88 24.33
C ARG A 413 -6.42 -17.03 25.16
N LEU A 414 -7.28 -17.69 25.91
CA LEU A 414 -8.26 -17.08 26.81
C LEU A 414 -7.86 -17.24 28.28
N SER A 415 -7.30 -18.40 28.63
CA SER A 415 -6.77 -18.70 29.97
C SER A 415 -5.67 -19.76 29.88
N LYS A 416 -5.16 -20.26 31.01
CA LYS A 416 -4.09 -21.27 31.05
C LYS A 416 -4.42 -22.50 30.17
N ASN A 417 -5.68 -22.96 30.18
CA ASN A 417 -6.14 -24.17 29.49
C ASN A 417 -7.28 -23.92 28.48
N GLN A 418 -7.56 -22.67 28.12
CA GLN A 418 -8.65 -22.35 27.20
C GLN A 418 -8.18 -21.48 26.04
N PHE A 419 -8.66 -21.80 24.85
CA PHE A 419 -8.35 -21.11 23.60
C PHE A 419 -9.62 -20.80 22.83
N ILE A 420 -9.64 -19.67 22.13
CA ILE A 420 -10.69 -19.31 21.19
C ILE A 420 -10.21 -19.60 19.79
N LEU A 421 -11.05 -20.27 18.99
CA LEU A 421 -10.84 -20.46 17.57
C LEU A 421 -11.83 -19.59 16.79
N LEU A 422 -11.31 -18.84 15.83
CA LEU A 422 -12.10 -18.05 14.88
C LEU A 422 -11.82 -18.51 13.45
N SER A 423 -12.89 -18.69 12.67
CA SER A 423 -12.79 -19.03 11.25
C SER A 423 -13.76 -18.20 10.44
N ASN A 424 -13.41 -17.98 9.17
CA ASN A 424 -14.24 -17.27 8.21
C ASN A 424 -15.20 -18.18 7.42
N LYS A 425 -15.23 -19.49 7.70
CA LYS A 425 -16.11 -20.45 7.01
C LYS A 425 -16.96 -21.25 8.00
N PHE A 426 -18.29 -21.20 7.83
CA PHE A 426 -19.23 -22.03 8.58
C PHE A 426 -18.98 -23.53 8.44
N LYS A 427 -18.43 -23.97 7.29
CA LYS A 427 -18.04 -25.38 7.08
C LYS A 427 -16.98 -25.82 8.10
N HIS A 428 -16.01 -24.97 8.42
CA HIS A 428 -14.95 -25.31 9.37
C HIS A 428 -15.50 -25.52 10.78
N ILE A 429 -16.44 -24.67 11.21
CA ILE A 429 -17.11 -24.80 12.51
C ILE A 429 -17.83 -26.16 12.60
N ARG A 430 -18.59 -26.51 11.56
CA ARG A 430 -19.34 -27.78 11.51
C ARG A 430 -18.42 -29.00 11.54
N LEU A 431 -17.32 -28.98 10.77
CA LEU A 431 -16.35 -30.07 10.73
C LEU A 431 -15.68 -30.27 12.08
N VAL A 432 -15.12 -29.22 12.69
CA VAL A 432 -14.40 -29.35 13.95
C VAL A 432 -15.30 -29.79 15.10
N VAL A 433 -16.52 -29.26 15.20
CA VAL A 433 -17.46 -29.67 16.25
C VAL A 433 -17.86 -31.14 16.11
N ARG A 434 -17.97 -31.64 14.86
CA ARG A 434 -18.28 -33.05 14.58
C ARG A 434 -17.09 -33.96 14.90
N ASP A 435 -15.93 -33.66 14.34
CA ASP A 435 -14.77 -34.56 14.35
C ASP A 435 -14.09 -34.61 15.73
N TYR A 436 -14.13 -33.52 16.52
CA TYR A 436 -13.57 -33.46 17.87
C TYR A 436 -14.59 -33.70 18.99
N LYS A 437 -15.82 -34.15 18.66
CA LYS A 437 -16.89 -34.36 19.64
C LYS A 437 -16.47 -35.28 20.79
N HIS A 438 -15.66 -36.29 20.48
CA HIS A 438 -15.21 -37.33 21.42
C HIS A 438 -13.69 -37.34 21.61
N HIS A 439 -13.01 -36.22 21.35
CA HIS A 439 -11.55 -36.17 21.46
C HIS A 439 -11.08 -36.31 22.91
N PRO A 440 -10.07 -37.15 23.21
CA PRO A 440 -9.69 -37.49 24.59
C PRO A 440 -9.11 -36.31 25.37
N HIS A 441 -8.37 -35.42 24.71
CA HIS A 441 -7.62 -34.35 25.38
C HIS A 441 -8.20 -32.94 25.19
N LEU A 442 -9.13 -32.77 24.25
CA LEU A 442 -9.65 -31.48 23.81
C LEU A 442 -11.16 -31.52 23.83
N ARG A 443 -11.79 -30.55 24.50
CA ARG A 443 -13.24 -30.36 24.45
C ARG A 443 -13.55 -29.08 23.71
N ILE A 444 -14.33 -29.17 22.64
CA ILE A 444 -14.69 -28.01 21.80
C ILE A 444 -16.17 -27.69 21.96
N SER A 445 -16.49 -26.41 22.11
CA SER A 445 -17.87 -25.93 22.16
C SER A 445 -18.01 -24.53 21.58
N LEU A 446 -19.24 -24.09 21.35
CA LEU A 446 -19.51 -22.70 20.95
C LEU A 446 -19.14 -21.75 22.09
N TYR A 447 -18.44 -20.68 21.77
CA TYR A 447 -18.11 -19.63 22.72
C TYR A 447 -19.38 -18.89 23.15
N ARG A 448 -19.57 -18.72 24.46
CA ARG A 448 -20.64 -17.94 25.07
C ARG A 448 -20.00 -16.95 26.03
N TYR A 449 -20.22 -15.66 25.77
CA TYR A 449 -19.59 -14.58 26.53
C TYR A 449 -19.78 -14.74 28.05
N TRP A 450 -21.01 -14.94 28.50
CA TRP A 450 -21.37 -15.08 29.91
C TRP A 450 -20.72 -16.26 30.64
N ARG A 451 -20.39 -17.34 29.92
CA ARG A 451 -19.83 -18.57 30.52
C ARG A 451 -18.32 -18.64 30.44
N HIS A 452 -17.74 -18.04 29.39
CA HIS A 452 -16.35 -18.26 29.03
C HIS A 452 -15.49 -17.00 29.20
N SER A 453 -16.07 -15.81 29.27
CA SER A 453 -15.30 -14.57 29.47
C SER A 453 -14.61 -14.59 30.85
N PRO A 454 -13.28 -14.42 30.93
CA PRO A 454 -12.56 -14.34 32.20
C PRO A 454 -13.06 -13.19 33.07
N HIS A 455 -13.39 -12.05 32.46
CA HIS A 455 -13.89 -10.88 33.17
C HIS A 455 -15.26 -11.15 33.80
N VAL A 456 -16.17 -11.79 33.06
CA VAL A 456 -17.49 -12.13 33.58
C VAL A 456 -17.39 -13.21 34.65
N ASN A 457 -16.57 -14.24 34.44
CA ASN A 457 -16.37 -15.28 35.45
C ASN A 457 -15.75 -14.72 36.74
N CYS A 458 -14.79 -13.80 36.63
CA CYS A 458 -14.23 -13.10 37.78
C CYS A 458 -15.32 -12.29 38.50
N LEU A 459 -16.10 -11.50 37.77
CA LEU A 459 -17.17 -10.69 38.33
C LEU A 459 -18.24 -11.57 39.02
N LEU A 460 -18.69 -12.65 38.38
CA LEU A 460 -19.64 -13.61 38.96
C LEU A 460 -19.07 -14.31 40.20
N GLN A 461 -17.78 -14.65 40.22
CA GLN A 461 -17.12 -15.24 41.39
C GLN A 461 -17.07 -14.24 42.54
N VAL A 462 -16.68 -12.98 42.29
CA VAL A 462 -16.66 -11.92 43.29
C VAL A 462 -18.07 -11.66 43.81
N SER A 463 -19.06 -11.51 42.92
CA SER A 463 -20.46 -11.33 43.32
C SER A 463 -21.00 -12.51 44.12
N GLY A 464 -20.64 -13.74 43.75
CA GLY A 464 -21.02 -14.95 44.47
C GLY A 464 -20.40 -15.01 45.87
N ILE A 465 -19.12 -14.63 46.01
CA ILE A 465 -18.44 -14.53 47.32
C ILE A 465 -19.12 -13.47 48.18
N VAL A 466 -19.37 -12.28 47.63
CA VAL A 466 -20.05 -11.19 48.36
C VAL A 466 -21.44 -11.64 48.83
N ALA A 467 -22.24 -12.24 47.95
CA ALA A 467 -23.56 -12.75 48.29
C ALA A 467 -23.50 -13.83 49.39
N LEU A 468 -22.54 -14.75 49.31
CA LEU A 468 -22.35 -15.79 50.32
C LEU A 468 -22.00 -15.18 51.68
N TRP A 469 -21.09 -14.19 51.72
CA TRP A 469 -20.73 -13.49 52.96
C TRP A 469 -21.87 -12.64 53.51
N SER A 470 -22.67 -11.99 52.67
CA SER A 470 -23.86 -11.26 53.11
C SER A 470 -24.90 -12.19 53.75
N VAL A 471 -25.13 -13.38 53.17
CA VAL A 471 -26.01 -14.39 53.76
C VAL A 471 -25.45 -14.92 55.08
N LEU A 472 -24.15 -15.22 55.15
CA LEU A 472 -23.48 -15.62 56.38
C LEU A 472 -23.59 -14.56 57.48
N ALA A 473 -23.37 -13.29 57.15
CA ALA A 473 -23.50 -12.18 58.09
C ALA A 473 -24.96 -12.00 58.57
N PHE A 474 -25.94 -12.19 57.68
CA PHE A 474 -27.36 -12.16 58.06
C PHE A 474 -27.74 -13.31 59.01
N VAL A 475 -27.29 -14.53 58.71
CA VAL A 475 -27.57 -15.72 59.54
C VAL A 475 -26.84 -15.67 60.88
N LEU A 476 -25.59 -15.19 60.92
CA LEU A 476 -24.80 -15.11 62.15
C LEU A 476 -25.09 -13.85 62.98
N GLY A 477 -25.52 -12.75 62.35
CA GLY A 477 -25.89 -11.50 63.01
C GLY A 477 -27.33 -11.46 63.53
N GLY A 478 -28.17 -12.41 63.12
CA GLY A 478 -29.57 -12.54 63.53
C GLY A 478 -29.75 -13.31 64.84
N ALA A 479 -29.20 -12.83 65.96
CA ALA A 479 -29.70 -13.16 67.30
C ALA A 479 -29.13 -12.25 68.41
N PRO A 480 -29.87 -11.23 68.87
CA PRO A 480 -29.85 -10.87 70.29
C PRO A 480 -30.78 -11.82 71.03
N ARG A 481 -30.23 -12.70 71.88
CA ARG A 481 -31.01 -13.35 72.93
C ARG A 481 -31.53 -12.26 73.86
N CYS A 482 -32.81 -11.92 73.75
CA CYS A 482 -33.55 -11.28 74.84
C CYS A 482 -33.69 -12.33 75.96
N SER A 483 -32.79 -12.29 76.94
CA SER A 483 -33.02 -12.87 78.26
C SER A 483 -33.92 -11.93 79.05
N PHE A 484 -35.09 -12.44 79.46
CA PHE A 484 -35.95 -11.86 80.49
C PHE A 484 -35.30 -11.96 81.87
#